data_AF-A0A7K4Y9T7-F1
#
_entry.id   AF-A0A7K4Y9T7-F1
#
_cell.length_a   1.000
_cell.length_b   1.000
_cell.length_c   1.000
_cell.angle_alpha   90.00
_cell.angle_beta   90.00
_cell.angle_gamma   90.00
#
_symmetry.space_group_name_H-M   'P 1'
#
loop_
_entity.id
_entity.type
_entity.pdbx_description
1 polymer ?
#
loop_
_entity_poly.entity_id
_entity_poly.type
_entity_poly.pdbx_seq_one_letter_code
_entity_poly.pdbx_strand_id
1 'polypeptide(L)' 'PWKYLGWKITQSTIMPQKLELRTDVTTLNDVQKLVGDINWVRPICGVTNADMAPLL' A
#
# COMPACT_ATOMS: atom_id res chain seq x y z
N PRO A 1 19.59 5.87 -6.35
CA PRO A 1 18.31 5.32 -5.85
C PRO A 1 18.11 3.88 -6.34
N TRP A 2 18.00 2.93 -5.42
CA TRP A 2 17.80 1.52 -5.73
C TRP A 2 16.33 1.28 -6.08
N LYS A 3 16.07 0.50 -7.13
CA LYS A 3 14.73 0.00 -7.46
C LYS A 3 14.66 -1.45 -7.04
N TYR A 4 13.89 -1.75 -6.01
CA TYR A 4 13.78 -3.11 -5.49
C TYR A 4 12.33 -3.39 -5.10
N LEU A 5 11.76 -4.50 -5.61
CA LEU A 5 10.37 -4.89 -5.37
C LEU A 5 9.41 -3.69 -5.50
N GLY A 6 9.38 -2.94 -6.60
CA GLY A 6 8.46 -1.78 -6.71
C GLY A 6 8.72 -0.60 -5.75
N TRP A 7 9.77 -0.65 -4.93
CA TRP A 7 10.24 0.44 -4.06
C TRP A 7 11.38 1.21 -4.70
N LYS A 8 11.46 2.51 -4.42
CA LYS A 8 12.58 3.39 -4.69
C LYS A 8 13.23 3.73 -3.35
N ILE A 9 14.42 3.20 -3.14
CA ILE A 9 15.18 3.32 -1.89
C ILE A 9 16.33 4.30 -2.11
N THR A 10 16.42 5.31 -1.26
CA THR A 10 17.55 6.26 -1.19
C THR A 10 18.33 6.04 0.11
N GLN A 11 19.36 6.84 0.37
CA GLN A 11 20.12 6.74 1.62
C GLN A 11 19.28 7.02 2.88
N SER A 12 18.20 7.79 2.77
CA SER A 12 17.39 8.23 3.91
C SER A 12 15.89 7.98 3.75
N THR A 13 15.41 7.59 2.57
CA THR A 13 13.98 7.44 2.29
C THR A 13 13.67 6.17 1.51
N ILE A 14 12.56 5.53 1.89
CA ILE A 14 11.93 4.43 1.15
C ILE A 14 10.58 4.94 0.67
N MET A 15 10.35 4.91 -0.64
CA MET A 15 9.08 5.33 -1.23
C MET A 15 8.64 4.32 -2.29
N PRO A 16 7.33 4.12 -2.51
CA PRO A 16 6.86 3.35 -3.65
C PRO A 16 7.28 3.98 -4.97
N GLN A 17 7.50 3.19 -6.01
CA GLN A 17 7.85 3.71 -7.34
C GLN A 17 6.66 4.35 -8.05
N LYS A 18 5.46 3.80 -7.87
CA LYS A 18 4.20 4.27 -8.44
C LYS A 18 3.06 3.86 -7.51
N LEU A 19 2.86 4.59 -6.41
CA LEU A 19 1.71 4.35 -5.55
C LEU A 19 0.51 5.11 -6.13
N GLU A 20 -0.35 4.39 -6.83
CA GLU A 20 -1.68 4.86 -7.21
C GLU A 20 -2.69 4.00 -6.45
N LEU A 21 -3.12 4.48 -5.28
CA LEU A 21 -4.24 3.86 -4.57
C LEU A 21 -5.51 4.17 -5.35
N ARG A 22 -6.18 3.13 -5.86
CA ARG A 22 -7.50 3.31 -6.48
C ARG A 22 -8.54 3.52 -5.39
N THR A 23 -9.08 4.73 -5.30
CA THR A 23 -10.13 5.09 -4.35
C THR A 23 -11.54 4.86 -4.89
N ASP A 24 -11.66 4.64 -6.21
CA ASP A 24 -12.93 4.31 -6.86
C ASP A 24 -13.27 2.83 -6.62
N VAL A 25 -13.85 2.55 -5.47
CA VAL A 25 -14.20 1.19 -5.03
C VAL A 25 -15.68 0.95 -5.27
N THR A 26 -16.01 0.18 -6.30
CA THR A 26 -17.42 -0.12 -6.65
C THR A 26 -17.76 -1.60 -6.43
N THR A 27 -16.77 -2.49 -6.58
CA THR A 27 -16.96 -3.94 -6.47
C THR A 27 -16.14 -4.54 -5.34
N LEU A 28 -16.53 -5.74 -4.87
CA LEU A 28 -15.75 -6.50 -3.91
C LEU A 28 -14.30 -6.74 -4.38
N ASN A 29 -14.12 -6.97 -5.68
CA ASN A 29 -12.80 -7.13 -6.28
C ASN A 29 -11.95 -5.85 -6.17
N ASP A 30 -12.57 -4.67 -6.23
CA ASP A 30 -11.87 -3.40 -6.02
C ASP A 30 -11.46 -3.23 -4.56
N VAL A 31 -12.33 -3.62 -3.62
CA VAL A 31 -11.98 -3.66 -2.18
C VAL A 31 -10.78 -4.58 -1.95
N GLN A 32 -10.80 -5.79 -2.51
CA GLN A 32 -9.72 -6.76 -2.36
C GLN A 32 -8.39 -6.24 -2.91
N LYS A 33 -8.40 -5.56 -4.06
CA LYS A 33 -7.20 -4.92 -4.62
C LYS A 33 -6.68 -3.79 -3.73
N LEU A 34 -7.58 -2.93 -3.24
CA LEU A 34 -7.22 -1.84 -2.33
C LEU A 34 -6.60 -2.37 -1.04
N VAL A 35 -7.17 -3.43 -0.45
CA VAL A 35 -6.59 -4.09 0.73
C VAL A 35 -5.22 -4.70 0.42
N GLY A 36 -5.02 -5.26 -0.78
CA GLY A 36 -3.72 -5.73 -1.25
C GLY A 36 -2.68 -4.60 -1.32
N ASP A 37 -3.06 -3.46 -1.90
CA ASP A 37 -2.20 -2.29 -2.02
C ASP A 37 -1.86 -1.66 -0.65
N ILE A 38 -2.84 -1.62 0.28
CA ILE A 38 -2.63 -1.17 1.66
C ILE A 38 -1.68 -2.10 2.41
N ASN A 39 -1.88 -3.42 2.30
CA ASN A 39 -0.99 -4.40 2.93
C ASN A 39 0.44 -4.31 2.37
N TRP A 40 0.59 -3.94 1.10
CA TRP A 40 1.90 -3.73 0.50
C TRP A 40 2.66 -2.55 1.13
N VAL A 41 1.98 -1.42 1.38
CA VAL A 41 2.61 -0.22 1.98
C VAL A 41 2.67 -0.24 3.50
N ARG A 42 1.98 -1.19 4.13
CA ARG A 42 1.90 -1.35 5.59
C ARG A 42 3.26 -1.26 6.33
N PRO A 43 4.37 -1.87 5.85
CA PRO A 43 5.65 -1.83 6.57
C PRO A 43 6.24 -0.42 6.74
N ILE A 44 5.87 0.54 5.90
CA ILE A 44 6.41 1.91 5.93
C ILE A 44 5.39 2.96 6.40
N CYS A 45 4.09 2.66 6.35
CA CYS A 45 3.02 3.60 6.68
C CYS A 45 2.51 3.48 8.12
N GLY A 46 2.91 2.45 8.87
CA GLY A 46 2.45 2.26 10.25
C GLY A 46 0.98 1.88 10.38
N VAL A 47 0.36 1.34 9.31
CA VAL A 47 -1.04 0.91 9.30
C VAL A 47 -1.24 -0.25 10.28
N THR A 48 -2.08 -0.03 11.28
CA THR A 48 -2.36 -1.02 12.33
C THR A 48 -3.48 -1.97 11.91
N ASN A 49 -3.61 -3.12 12.58
CA ASN A 49 -4.76 -4.00 12.36
C ASN A 49 -6.09 -3.32 12.76
N ALA A 50 -6.06 -2.35 13.68
CA ALA A 50 -7.25 -1.61 14.07
C ALA A 50 -7.76 -0.72 12.93
N ASP A 51 -6.85 -0.10 12.16
CA ASP A 51 -7.20 0.72 10.99
C ASP A 51 -7.83 -0.11 9.86
N MET A 52 -7.48 -1.40 9.77
CA MET A 52 -8.00 -2.33 8.76
C MET A 52 -9.19 -3.17 9.26
N ALA A 53 -9.57 -3.07 10.54
CA ALA A 53 -10.66 -3.85 11.13
C ALA A 53 -12.01 -3.72 10.38
N PRO A 54 -12.38 -2.57 9.78
CA PRO A 54 -13.61 -2.47 8.99
C PRO A 54 -13.57 -3.22 7.64
N LEU A 55 -12.37 -3.66 7.21
CA LEU A 55 -12.12 -4.29 5.91
C LEU A 55 -11.77 -5.78 6.03
N LEU A 56 -11.60 -6.29 7.25
CA LEU A 56 -11.34 -7.69 7.61
C LEU A 56 -12.61 -8.33 8.16
#